data_AF-A0A7V4XBD9-F1
#
_entry.id   AF-A0A7V4XBD9-F1
#
_cell.length_a   1.000
_cell.length_b   1.000
_cell.length_c   1.000
_cell.angle_alpha   90.00
_cell.angle_beta   90.00
_cell.angle_gamma   90.00
#
_symmetry.space_group_name_H-M   'P 1'
#
loop_
_entity.id
_entity.type
_entity.pdbx_description
1 polymer ?
#
loop_
_entity_poly.entity_id
_entity_poly.type
_entity_poly.pdbx_seq_one_letter_code
_entity_poly.pdbx_strand_id
1 'polypeptide(L)'
;MRRTILPSLVVMLPALLGAGCVCASPVLVAMPQCVSVTMQPDVQQIAESFGQMSTDAAELSFMQSMIRLDSGAIGMSEQAASRATHPELRQFAQHLVNKRNTEQDRFLSWILALYGDGAYSASKPMAVDSQVIRRLDSCNCGFEVGYMLAMIRHDAGALAIASEAGRQSAHGRIEQAASDVVRGRSDDIARLRNWLACWYGISVSVVGSGQCIQC
;
A
#
# COMPACT_ATOMS: atom_id res chain seq x y z
N MET A 1 -1.29 -8.73 -89.53
CA MET A 1 -0.94 -7.72 -88.51
C MET A 1 -2.15 -7.44 -87.63
N ARG A 2 -2.16 -7.93 -86.39
CA ARG A 2 -2.83 -7.30 -85.24
C ARG A 2 -2.36 -8.01 -83.97
N ARG A 3 -1.46 -7.35 -83.23
CA ARG A 3 -1.00 -7.76 -81.90
C ARG A 3 -2.08 -7.37 -80.90
N THR A 4 -2.55 -8.30 -80.08
CA THR A 4 -3.38 -8.04 -78.92
C THR A 4 -2.57 -8.31 -77.65
N ILE A 5 -2.61 -7.32 -76.76
CA ILE A 5 -1.74 -7.10 -75.61
C ILE A 5 -2.32 -7.84 -74.39
N LEU A 6 -1.47 -8.53 -73.62
CA LEU A 6 -1.81 -9.12 -72.32
C LEU A 6 -2.11 -8.02 -71.28
N PRO A 7 -3.13 -8.18 -70.42
CA PRO A 7 -3.19 -7.45 -69.16
C PRO A 7 -2.47 -8.25 -68.05
N SER A 8 -1.48 -7.60 -67.43
CA SER A 8 -0.81 -8.03 -66.22
C SER A 8 -1.79 -8.14 -65.05
N LEU A 9 -1.90 -9.33 -64.46
CA LEU A 9 -2.65 -9.54 -63.23
C LEU A 9 -1.74 -9.23 -62.03
N VAL A 10 -1.91 -8.05 -61.45
CA VAL A 10 -1.30 -7.68 -60.16
C VAL A 10 -2.21 -8.22 -59.06
N VAL A 11 -1.79 -9.29 -58.38
CA VAL A 11 -2.46 -9.75 -57.16
C VAL A 11 -1.77 -9.10 -55.97
N MET A 12 -2.45 -8.14 -55.38
CA MET A 12 -2.10 -7.49 -54.12
C MET A 12 -2.11 -8.50 -52.96
N LEU A 13 -0.99 -8.62 -52.25
CA LEU A 13 -0.96 -9.22 -50.91
C LEU A 13 -1.67 -8.28 -49.91
N PRO A 14 -2.53 -8.78 -49.02
CA PRO A 14 -2.98 -7.99 -47.88
C PRO A 14 -1.84 -7.84 -46.85
N ALA A 15 -1.48 -6.59 -46.56
CA ALA A 15 -0.64 -6.21 -45.44
C ALA A 15 -1.42 -6.44 -44.13
N LEU A 16 -1.02 -7.45 -43.35
CA LEU A 16 -1.45 -7.64 -41.97
C LEU A 16 -0.65 -6.68 -41.07
N LEU A 17 -1.17 -5.47 -40.89
CA LEU A 17 -0.77 -4.56 -39.81
C LEU A 17 -1.55 -4.93 -38.55
N GLY A 18 -1.09 -5.96 -37.87
CA GLY A 18 -1.47 -6.27 -36.48
C GLY A 18 -0.39 -5.74 -35.54
N ALA A 19 -0.47 -4.48 -35.13
CA ALA A 19 0.24 -3.98 -33.96
C ALA A 19 -0.47 -4.50 -32.69
N GLY A 20 -0.39 -5.80 -32.46
CA GLY A 20 -0.75 -6.43 -31.20
C GLY A 20 0.46 -6.41 -30.28
N CYS A 21 0.33 -5.81 -29.10
CA CYS A 21 1.28 -6.06 -28.02
C CYS A 21 1.14 -7.54 -27.64
N VAL A 22 2.07 -8.37 -28.12
CA VAL A 22 2.10 -9.80 -27.81
C VAL A 22 2.72 -9.98 -26.43
N CYS A 23 1.89 -9.92 -25.39
CA CYS A 23 2.23 -10.52 -24.10
C CYS A 23 1.81 -11.99 -24.12
N ALA A 24 2.41 -12.79 -25.01
CA ALA A 24 2.20 -14.23 -25.03
C ALA A 24 3.53 -14.96 -25.23
N SER A 25 4.17 -15.29 -24.12
CA SER A 25 5.06 -16.45 -24.04
C SER A 25 4.40 -17.50 -23.15
N PRO A 26 4.15 -18.73 -23.64
CA PRO A 26 3.63 -19.81 -22.83
C PRO A 26 4.81 -20.62 -22.27
N VAL A 27 5.32 -20.25 -21.09
CA VAL A 27 6.27 -21.10 -20.36
C VAL A 27 5.98 -20.98 -18.87
N LEU A 28 5.58 -22.11 -18.29
CA LEU A 28 5.37 -22.40 -16.86
C LEU A 28 4.21 -21.62 -16.22
N VAL A 29 3.18 -22.38 -15.79
CA VAL A 29 2.29 -21.97 -14.70
C VAL A 29 3.18 -21.73 -13.49
N ALA A 30 3.66 -20.50 -13.32
CA ALA A 30 4.30 -20.07 -12.10
C ALA A 30 3.24 -20.22 -11.01
N MET A 31 3.51 -21.08 -10.02
CA MET A 31 2.71 -21.12 -8.80
C MET A 31 2.51 -19.67 -8.32
N PRO A 32 1.31 -19.29 -7.82
CA PRO A 32 1.11 -17.96 -7.28
C PRO A 32 2.20 -17.75 -6.23
N GLN A 33 3.11 -16.81 -6.50
CA GLN A 33 4.25 -16.57 -5.64
C GLN A 33 3.68 -16.01 -4.35
N CYS A 34 3.60 -16.84 -3.31
CA CYS A 34 3.21 -16.33 -2.01
C CYS A 34 4.37 -15.53 -1.45
N VAL A 35 4.26 -14.20 -1.51
CA VAL A 35 5.23 -13.29 -0.91
C VAL A 35 4.85 -13.08 0.54
N SER A 36 5.79 -13.36 1.44
CA SER A 36 5.62 -13.02 2.85
C SER A 36 6.18 -11.62 3.10
N VAL A 37 5.37 -10.74 3.68
CA VAL A 37 5.86 -9.44 4.17
C VAL A 37 5.94 -9.47 5.69
N THR A 38 7.09 -9.05 6.21
CA THR A 38 7.35 -8.87 7.64
C THR A 38 7.22 -7.39 7.99
N MET A 39 6.76 -7.10 9.20
CA MET A 39 6.77 -5.73 9.73
C MET A 39 8.17 -5.13 9.72
N GLN A 40 8.25 -3.79 9.64
CA GLN A 40 9.53 -3.10 9.74
C GLN A 40 10.05 -3.17 11.19
N PRO A 41 11.36 -3.40 11.41
CA PRO A 41 11.90 -3.61 12.76
C PRO A 41 11.67 -2.44 13.73
N ASP A 42 11.70 -1.21 13.22
CA ASP A 42 11.42 0.00 14.00
C ASP A 42 9.97 0.05 14.50
N VAL A 43 9.01 -0.35 13.66
CA VAL A 43 7.60 -0.48 14.07
C VAL A 43 7.42 -1.58 15.10
N GLN A 44 8.07 -2.73 14.90
CA GLN A 44 7.99 -3.84 15.84
C GLN A 44 8.51 -3.44 17.22
N GLN A 45 9.67 -2.76 17.27
CA GLN A 45 10.23 -2.25 18.52
C GLN A 45 9.29 -1.27 19.22
N ILE A 46 8.62 -0.39 18.46
CA ILE A 46 7.62 0.51 19.01
C ILE A 46 6.46 -0.29 19.62
N ALA A 47 5.86 -1.22 18.89
CA ALA A 47 4.74 -2.03 19.38
C ALA A 47 5.10 -2.81 20.66
N GLU A 48 6.29 -3.42 20.71
CA GLU A 48 6.78 -4.16 21.89
C GLU A 48 7.02 -3.25 23.11
N SER A 49 7.34 -1.98 22.90
CA SER A 49 7.62 -1.04 24.00
C SER A 49 6.37 -0.63 24.79
N PHE A 50 5.17 -0.74 24.20
CA PHE A 50 3.92 -0.31 24.85
C PHE A 50 3.68 -1.05 26.16
N GLY A 51 3.98 -2.35 26.24
CA GLY A 51 3.76 -3.15 27.45
C GLY A 51 4.53 -2.67 28.69
N GLN A 52 5.50 -1.76 28.52
CA GLN A 52 6.32 -1.19 29.59
C GLN A 52 5.98 0.29 29.89
N MET A 53 5.02 0.88 29.18
CA MET A 53 4.65 2.29 29.33
C MET A 53 3.55 2.46 30.39
N SER A 54 3.49 3.65 31.00
CA SER A 54 2.25 4.07 31.68
C SER A 54 1.15 4.31 30.63
N THR A 55 -0.12 4.26 31.04
CA THR A 55 -1.25 4.51 30.15
C THR A 55 -1.14 5.83 29.39
N ASP A 56 -0.83 6.94 30.07
CA ASP A 56 -0.67 8.24 29.42
C ASP A 56 0.48 8.25 28.40
N ALA A 57 1.59 7.60 28.71
CA ALA A 57 2.73 7.49 27.80
C ALA A 57 2.40 6.61 26.59
N ALA A 58 1.65 5.53 26.78
CA ALA A 58 1.16 4.67 25.70
C ALA A 58 0.22 5.43 24.76
N GLU A 59 -0.77 6.14 25.29
CA GLU A 59 -1.72 6.92 24.49
C GLU A 59 -1.02 8.03 23.69
N LEU A 60 -0.10 8.76 24.33
CA LEU A 60 0.70 9.77 23.65
C LEU A 60 1.59 9.14 22.56
N SER A 61 2.28 8.04 22.86
CA SER A 61 3.12 7.30 21.92
C SER A 61 2.33 6.78 20.72
N PHE A 62 1.10 6.29 20.94
CA PHE A 62 0.19 5.84 19.90
C PHE A 62 -0.13 6.98 18.93
N MET A 63 -0.65 8.11 19.44
CA MET A 63 -1.07 9.22 18.61
C MET A 63 0.11 9.82 17.83
N GLN A 64 1.28 9.98 18.47
CA GLN A 64 2.49 10.44 17.78
C GLN A 64 2.95 9.44 16.71
N SER A 65 2.91 8.14 17.01
CA SER A 65 3.31 7.10 16.04
C SER A 65 2.37 7.06 14.84
N MET A 66 1.06 7.21 15.05
CA MET A 66 0.09 7.30 13.95
C MET A 66 0.34 8.53 13.08
N ILE A 67 0.66 9.69 13.66
CA ILE A 67 1.03 10.88 12.86
C ILE A 67 2.26 10.60 11.95
N ARG A 68 3.28 9.91 12.46
CA ARG A 68 4.47 9.57 11.65
C ARG A 68 4.18 8.55 10.57
N LEU A 69 3.41 7.50 10.88
CA LEU A 69 2.96 6.49 9.91
C LEU A 69 2.12 7.15 8.82
N ASP A 70 1.15 7.98 9.20
CA ASP A 70 0.29 8.68 8.25
C ASP A 70 1.09 9.60 7.32
N SER A 71 2.09 10.33 7.85
CA SER A 71 3.00 11.15 7.03
C SER A 71 3.75 10.32 5.98
N GLY A 72 4.22 9.14 6.38
CA GLY A 72 4.90 8.20 5.50
C GLY A 72 3.99 7.68 4.40
N ALA A 73 2.77 7.28 4.78
CA ALA A 73 1.77 6.80 3.86
C ALA A 73 1.35 7.87 2.85
N ILE A 74 1.09 9.11 3.31
CA ILE A 74 0.72 10.25 2.46
C ILE A 74 1.76 10.47 1.36
N GLY A 75 3.03 10.62 1.73
CA GLY A 75 4.09 10.94 0.75
C GLY A 75 4.29 9.85 -0.32
N MET A 76 3.96 8.60 -0.01
CA MET A 76 3.97 7.53 -1.02
C MET A 76 2.67 7.44 -1.82
N SER A 77 1.53 7.70 -1.18
CA SER A 77 0.23 7.68 -1.85
C SER A 77 0.06 8.84 -2.84
N GLU A 78 0.68 10.00 -2.61
CA GLU A 78 0.74 11.07 -3.61
C GLU A 78 1.45 10.63 -4.90
N GLN A 79 2.54 9.87 -4.77
CA GLN A 79 3.21 9.26 -5.93
C GLN A 79 2.32 8.22 -6.60
N ALA A 80 1.60 7.39 -5.83
CA ALA A 80 0.69 6.41 -6.40
C ALA A 80 -0.50 7.04 -7.11
N ALA A 81 -1.06 8.13 -6.58
CA ALA A 81 -2.15 8.87 -7.19
C ALA A 81 -1.77 9.45 -8.57
N SER A 82 -0.49 9.80 -8.78
CA SER A 82 0.00 10.36 -10.05
C SER A 82 0.57 9.32 -11.01
N ARG A 83 1.17 8.23 -10.50
CA ARG A 83 1.96 7.28 -11.31
C ARG A 83 1.27 5.94 -11.58
N ALA A 84 0.27 5.56 -10.79
CA ALA A 84 -0.37 4.25 -10.96
C ALA A 84 -1.11 4.16 -12.31
N THR A 85 -0.96 3.01 -12.96
CA THR A 85 -1.60 2.71 -14.25
C THR A 85 -3.08 2.42 -14.05
N HIS A 86 -3.41 1.64 -13.00
CA HIS A 86 -4.78 1.29 -12.65
C HIS A 86 -5.52 2.48 -12.03
N PRO A 87 -6.65 2.92 -12.62
CA PRO A 87 -7.43 4.03 -12.09
C PRO A 87 -7.95 3.78 -10.67
N GLU A 88 -8.26 2.53 -10.33
CA GLU A 88 -8.68 2.11 -9.00
C GLU A 88 -7.60 2.39 -7.96
N LEU A 89 -6.34 2.10 -8.29
CA LEU A 89 -5.21 2.35 -7.39
C LEU A 89 -4.93 3.85 -7.23
N ARG A 90 -5.05 4.64 -8.31
CA ARG A 90 -4.94 6.11 -8.21
C ARG A 90 -6.01 6.70 -7.29
N GLN A 91 -7.27 6.30 -7.48
CA GLN A 91 -8.39 6.78 -6.67
C GLN A 91 -8.25 6.37 -5.20
N PHE A 92 -7.85 5.13 -4.95
CA PHE A 92 -7.57 4.66 -3.60
C PHE A 92 -6.44 5.44 -2.95
N ALA A 93 -5.33 5.67 -3.66
CA ALA A 93 -4.22 6.44 -3.12
C ALA A 93 -4.62 7.89 -2.78
N GLN A 94 -5.40 8.54 -3.63
CA GLN A 94 -5.95 9.87 -3.34
C GLN A 94 -6.88 9.87 -2.12
N HIS A 95 -7.75 8.87 -2.02
CA HIS A 95 -8.62 8.71 -0.85
C HIS A 95 -7.80 8.47 0.43
N LEU A 96 -6.72 7.68 0.33
CA LEU A 96 -5.81 7.41 1.43
C LEU A 96 -5.16 8.70 1.92
N VAL A 97 -4.63 9.53 1.02
CA VAL A 97 -4.05 10.84 1.36
C VAL A 97 -5.03 11.67 2.20
N ASN A 98 -6.29 11.77 1.76
CA ASN A 98 -7.31 12.55 2.48
C ASN A 98 -7.62 11.95 3.86
N LYS A 99 -7.83 10.62 3.92
CA LYS A 99 -8.15 9.90 5.17
C LYS A 99 -7.03 10.07 6.19
N ARG A 100 -5.77 9.93 5.76
CA ARG A 100 -4.57 10.03 6.61
C ARG A 100 -4.34 11.46 7.11
N ASN A 101 -4.55 12.49 6.27
CA ASN A 101 -4.49 13.89 6.73
C ASN A 101 -5.53 14.18 7.83
N THR A 102 -6.78 13.73 7.64
CA THR A 102 -7.83 13.90 8.67
C THR A 102 -7.47 13.18 9.97
N GLU A 103 -6.84 12.01 9.88
CA GLU A 103 -6.39 11.24 11.04
C GLU A 103 -5.24 11.95 11.79
N GLN A 104 -4.28 12.54 11.07
CA GLN A 104 -3.22 13.38 11.66
C GLN A 104 -3.78 14.58 12.41
N ASP A 105 -4.70 15.33 11.78
CA ASP A 105 -5.32 16.49 12.40
C ASP A 105 -6.04 16.13 13.70
N ARG A 106 -6.76 14.99 13.69
CA ARG A 106 -7.45 14.47 14.87
C ARG A 106 -6.47 14.11 15.99
N PHE A 107 -5.41 13.35 15.69
CA PHE A 107 -4.45 12.94 16.70
C PHE A 107 -3.64 14.12 17.24
N LEU A 108 -3.24 15.06 16.39
CA LEU A 108 -2.58 16.28 16.83
C LEU A 108 -3.48 17.10 17.76
N SER A 109 -4.74 17.32 17.36
CA SER A 109 -5.72 18.02 18.20
C SER A 109 -5.87 17.35 19.57
N TRP A 110 -5.91 16.02 19.61
CA TRP A 110 -6.05 15.28 20.86
C TRP A 110 -4.80 15.34 21.74
N ILE A 111 -3.61 15.29 21.16
CA ILE A 111 -2.34 15.46 21.90
C ILE A 111 -2.34 16.81 22.60
N LEU A 112 -2.63 17.90 21.86
CA LEU A 112 -2.63 19.26 22.41
C LEU A 112 -3.68 19.43 23.52
N ALA A 113 -4.88 18.87 23.31
CA ALA A 113 -5.98 19.00 24.26
C ALA A 113 -5.78 18.21 25.56
N LEU A 114 -5.11 17.05 25.51
CA LEU A 114 -4.95 16.17 26.68
C LEU A 114 -3.62 16.38 27.40
N TYR A 115 -2.54 16.67 26.67
CA TYR A 115 -1.19 16.69 27.21
C TYR A 115 -0.50 18.06 27.08
N GLY A 116 -1.17 19.04 26.46
CA GLY A 116 -0.70 20.42 26.31
C GLY A 116 0.21 20.65 25.11
N ASP A 117 0.47 21.93 24.81
CA ASP A 117 1.13 22.37 23.58
C ASP A 117 2.57 21.84 23.41
N GLY A 118 3.25 21.54 24.52
CA GLY A 118 4.61 20.99 24.52
C GLY A 118 4.69 19.46 24.36
N ALA A 119 3.55 18.76 24.36
CA ALA A 119 3.53 17.30 24.33
C ALA A 119 3.71 16.72 22.92
N TYR A 120 3.41 17.49 21.87
CA TYR A 120 3.68 17.05 20.51
C TYR A 120 5.13 17.34 20.12
N SER A 121 5.87 16.29 19.78
CA SER A 121 7.19 16.41 19.18
C SER A 121 7.09 16.09 17.69
N ALA A 122 7.22 17.14 16.86
CA ALA A 122 7.32 16.96 15.42
C ALA A 122 8.47 16.01 15.11
N SER A 123 8.14 14.89 14.49
CA SER A 123 9.06 13.78 14.29
C SER A 123 9.01 13.31 12.85
N LYS A 124 10.15 12.78 12.37
CA LYS A 124 10.31 12.38 10.97
C LYS A 124 9.24 11.38 10.56
N PRO A 125 8.65 11.49 9.35
CA PRO A 125 7.76 10.47 8.82
C PRO A 125 8.39 9.08 8.92
N MET A 126 7.57 8.11 9.32
CA MET A 126 8.01 6.72 9.29
C MET A 126 8.04 6.26 7.84
N ALA A 127 9.17 5.70 7.41
CA ALA A 127 9.35 5.45 5.98
C ALA A 127 8.54 4.24 5.54
N VAL A 128 7.69 4.42 4.54
CA VAL A 128 7.24 3.30 3.70
C VAL A 128 8.47 2.69 3.01
N ASP A 129 8.52 1.36 2.88
CA ASP A 129 9.66 0.65 2.28
C ASP A 129 9.87 1.04 0.80
N SER A 130 10.59 2.14 0.58
CA SER A 130 10.91 2.64 -0.75
C SER A 130 11.94 1.75 -1.47
N GLN A 131 12.60 0.81 -0.79
CA GLN A 131 13.56 -0.08 -1.43
C GLN A 131 12.87 -1.11 -2.31
N VAL A 132 11.72 -1.65 -1.88
CA VAL A 132 10.94 -2.57 -2.74
C VAL A 132 10.39 -1.84 -3.95
N ILE A 133 9.95 -0.58 -3.78
CA ILE A 133 9.47 0.26 -4.88
C ILE A 133 10.60 0.48 -5.89
N ARG A 134 11.75 1.04 -5.47
CA ARG A 134 12.89 1.30 -6.37
C ARG A 134 13.38 0.05 -7.12
N ARG A 135 13.33 -1.11 -6.48
CA ARG A 135 13.75 -2.38 -7.09
C ARG A 135 12.82 -2.84 -8.20
N LEU A 136 11.53 -2.53 -8.10
CA LEU A 136 10.51 -2.97 -9.05
C LEU A 136 10.16 -1.89 -10.08
N ASP A 137 10.49 -0.62 -9.81
CA ASP A 137 10.12 0.55 -10.63
C ASP A 137 10.68 0.56 -12.06
N SER A 138 11.59 -0.36 -12.40
CA SER A 138 12.18 -0.45 -13.74
C SER A 138 11.20 -0.94 -14.83
N CYS A 139 9.99 -1.36 -14.47
CA CYS A 139 8.95 -1.80 -15.40
C CYS A 139 7.63 -1.04 -15.15
N ASN A 140 6.83 -0.79 -16.20
CA ASN A 140 5.57 -0.02 -16.09
C ASN A 140 4.58 -0.55 -15.02
N CYS A 141 4.58 -1.85 -14.73
CA CYS A 141 3.74 -2.46 -13.68
C CYS A 141 4.43 -2.53 -12.31
N GLY A 142 5.76 -2.42 -12.25
CA GLY A 142 6.50 -2.72 -11.04
C GLY A 142 6.41 -1.62 -9.98
N PHE A 143 6.13 -0.39 -10.37
CA PHE A 143 5.79 0.68 -9.42
C PHE A 143 4.57 0.32 -8.56
N GLU A 144 3.46 -0.11 -9.19
CA GLU A 144 2.21 -0.43 -8.50
C GLU A 144 2.38 -1.62 -7.56
N VAL A 145 3.03 -2.68 -8.05
CA VAL A 145 3.37 -3.85 -7.24
C VAL A 145 4.22 -3.45 -6.03
N GLY A 146 5.26 -2.65 -6.25
CA GLY A 146 6.12 -2.15 -5.18
C GLY A 146 5.36 -1.32 -4.16
N TYR A 147 4.52 -0.39 -4.60
CA TYR A 147 3.69 0.44 -3.73
C TYR A 147 2.76 -0.42 -2.86
N MET A 148 2.03 -1.36 -3.47
CA MET A 148 1.08 -2.19 -2.72
C MET A 148 1.78 -3.10 -1.71
N LEU A 149 2.91 -3.72 -2.08
CA LEU A 149 3.72 -4.53 -1.16
C LEU A 149 4.26 -3.68 0.01
N ALA A 150 4.77 -2.49 -0.29
CA ALA A 150 5.30 -1.59 0.72
C ALA A 150 4.20 -1.06 1.66
N MET A 151 3.03 -0.72 1.13
CA MET A 151 1.91 -0.20 1.92
C MET A 151 1.27 -1.30 2.77
N ILE A 152 1.14 -2.54 2.27
CA ILE A 152 0.69 -3.68 3.10
C ILE A 152 1.61 -3.86 4.31
N ARG A 153 2.94 -3.81 4.09
CA ARG A 153 3.92 -3.91 5.18
C ARG A 153 3.78 -2.78 6.19
N HIS A 154 3.66 -1.55 5.69
CA HIS A 154 3.56 -0.34 6.51
C HIS A 154 2.26 -0.35 7.35
N ASP A 155 1.13 -0.67 6.74
CA ASP A 155 -0.17 -0.76 7.42
C ASP A 155 -0.21 -1.92 8.43
N ALA A 156 0.48 -3.04 8.17
CA ALA A 156 0.61 -4.12 9.16
C ALA A 156 1.30 -3.64 10.44
N GLY A 157 2.26 -2.72 10.31
CA GLY A 157 2.87 -2.04 11.45
C GLY A 157 1.88 -1.19 12.25
N ALA A 158 0.99 -0.46 11.56
CA ALA A 158 -0.06 0.32 12.21
C ALA A 158 -1.05 -0.57 12.99
N LEU A 159 -1.38 -1.76 12.47
CA LEU A 159 -2.21 -2.75 13.18
C LEU A 159 -1.59 -3.18 14.50
N ALA A 160 -0.28 -3.47 14.51
CA ALA A 160 0.42 -3.91 15.71
C ALA A 160 0.44 -2.83 16.80
N ILE A 161 0.78 -1.59 16.42
CA ILE A 161 0.78 -0.46 17.35
C ILE A 161 -0.63 -0.18 17.88
N ALA A 162 -1.63 -0.10 17.01
CA ALA A 162 -3.01 0.21 17.41
C ALA A 162 -3.59 -0.87 18.33
N SER A 163 -3.31 -2.14 18.06
CA SER A 163 -3.81 -3.25 18.89
C SER A 163 -3.27 -3.16 20.33
N GLU A 164 -1.98 -2.89 20.50
CA GLU A 164 -1.40 -2.81 21.84
C GLU A 164 -1.78 -1.51 22.56
N ALA A 165 -1.80 -0.38 21.84
CA ALA A 165 -2.24 0.90 22.39
C ALA A 165 -3.70 0.87 22.87
N GLY A 166 -4.60 0.28 22.08
CA GLY A 166 -6.02 0.19 22.41
C GLY A 166 -6.27 -0.58 23.71
N ARG A 167 -5.49 -1.65 23.96
CA ARG A 167 -5.60 -2.48 25.17
C ARG A 167 -5.19 -1.75 26.45
N GLN A 168 -4.40 -0.68 26.33
CA GLN A 168 -3.84 0.06 27.47
C GLN A 168 -4.47 1.44 27.70
N SER A 169 -5.36 1.86 26.81
CA SER A 169 -5.95 3.20 26.81
C SER A 169 -6.95 3.37 27.97
N ALA A 170 -6.89 4.53 28.64
CA ALA A 170 -7.88 4.96 29.63
C ALA A 170 -8.95 5.88 29.02
N HIS A 171 -8.64 6.54 27.90
CA HIS A 171 -9.57 7.40 27.19
C HIS A 171 -10.34 6.59 26.14
N GLY A 172 -11.65 6.38 26.35
CA GLY A 172 -12.49 5.62 25.42
C GLY A 172 -12.48 6.13 23.96
N ARG A 173 -12.20 7.44 23.75
CA ARG A 173 -12.02 7.98 22.38
C ARG A 173 -10.74 7.49 21.69
N ILE A 174 -9.68 7.24 22.45
CA ILE A 174 -8.39 6.74 21.95
C ILE A 174 -8.50 5.24 21.71
N GLU A 175 -9.11 4.49 22.62
CA GLU A 175 -9.46 3.07 22.42
C GLU A 175 -10.30 2.86 21.15
N GLN A 176 -11.33 3.68 20.95
CA GLN A 176 -12.15 3.64 19.75
C GLN A 176 -11.34 3.97 18.49
N ALA A 177 -10.49 4.99 18.54
CA ALA A 177 -9.62 5.35 17.42
C ALA A 177 -8.64 4.22 17.06
N ALA A 178 -8.07 3.53 18.06
CA ALA A 178 -7.22 2.36 17.85
C ALA A 178 -7.99 1.24 17.14
N SER A 179 -9.22 0.95 17.57
CA SER A 179 -10.11 -0.02 16.92
C SER A 179 -10.44 0.37 15.47
N ASP A 180 -10.67 1.66 15.21
CA ASP A 180 -10.95 2.17 13.87
C ASP A 180 -9.72 2.10 12.95
N VAL A 181 -8.51 2.33 13.49
CA VAL A 181 -7.25 2.10 12.76
C VAL A 181 -7.12 0.63 12.41
N VAL A 182 -7.32 -0.29 13.37
CA VAL A 182 -7.24 -1.73 13.11
C VAL A 182 -8.20 -2.14 11.98
N ARG A 183 -9.46 -1.72 12.05
CA ARG A 183 -10.45 -2.02 11.01
C ARG A 183 -10.05 -1.42 9.66
N GLY A 184 -9.79 -0.11 9.63
CA GLY A 184 -9.53 0.62 8.39
C GLY A 184 -8.26 0.15 7.68
N ARG A 185 -7.17 -0.07 8.41
CA ARG A 185 -5.91 -0.57 7.83
C ARG A 185 -6.03 -2.04 7.41
N SER A 186 -6.83 -2.86 8.09
CA SER A 186 -7.12 -4.23 7.66
C SER A 186 -7.89 -4.27 6.34
N ASP A 187 -8.88 -3.40 6.17
CA ASP A 187 -9.64 -3.26 4.92
C ASP A 187 -8.74 -2.78 3.77
N ASP A 188 -7.85 -1.81 4.05
CA ASP A 188 -6.86 -1.32 3.09
C ASP A 188 -5.92 -2.47 2.66
N ILE A 189 -5.37 -3.23 3.61
CA ILE A 189 -4.53 -4.43 3.34
C ILE A 189 -5.29 -5.45 2.49
N ALA A 190 -6.53 -5.79 2.85
CA ALA A 190 -7.31 -6.78 2.10
C ALA A 190 -7.52 -6.36 0.64
N ARG A 191 -7.82 -5.08 0.41
CA ARG A 191 -7.98 -4.51 -0.94
C ARG A 191 -6.68 -4.59 -1.75
N LEU A 192 -5.56 -4.18 -1.17
CA LEU A 192 -4.25 -4.22 -1.83
C LEU A 192 -3.83 -5.66 -2.15
N ARG A 193 -4.09 -6.62 -1.26
CA ARG A 193 -3.81 -8.04 -1.49
C ARG A 193 -4.67 -8.61 -2.63
N ASN A 194 -5.95 -8.23 -2.67
CA ASN A 194 -6.85 -8.64 -3.74
C ASN A 194 -6.38 -8.11 -5.10
N TRP A 195 -5.96 -6.85 -5.17
CA TRP A 195 -5.41 -6.26 -6.39
C TRP A 195 -4.09 -6.89 -6.81
N LEU A 196 -3.17 -7.17 -5.89
CA LEU A 196 -1.95 -7.91 -6.19
C LEU A 196 -2.23 -9.29 -6.79
N ALA A 197 -3.20 -10.03 -6.22
CA ALA A 197 -3.57 -11.34 -6.70
C ALA A 197 -4.27 -11.27 -8.07
N CYS A 198 -5.26 -10.41 -8.23
CA CYS A 198 -6.10 -10.39 -9.42
C CYS A 198 -5.47 -9.64 -10.61
N TRP A 199 -4.62 -8.64 -10.38
CA TRP A 199 -3.97 -7.88 -11.46
C TRP A 199 -2.61 -8.46 -11.85
N TYR A 200 -1.91 -9.12 -10.93
CA TYR A 200 -0.52 -9.56 -11.15
C TYR A 200 -0.26 -11.03 -10.76
N GLY A 201 -1.25 -11.78 -10.27
CA GLY A 201 -1.05 -13.16 -9.82
C GLY A 201 -0.18 -13.29 -8.56
N ILE A 202 -0.03 -12.20 -7.80
CA ILE A 202 0.83 -12.14 -6.60
C ILE A 202 -0.04 -12.32 -5.35
N SER A 203 0.08 -13.47 -4.71
CA SER A 203 -0.54 -13.68 -3.41
C SER A 203 0.40 -13.17 -2.31
N VAL A 204 -0.10 -12.35 -1.39
CA VAL A 204 0.70 -11.87 -0.25
C VAL A 204 0.20 -12.51 1.02
N SER A 205 1.08 -12.84 1.95
CA SER A 205 0.76 -13.12 3.35
C SER A 205 1.48 -12.14 4.27
N VAL A 206 0.80 -11.64 5.29
CA VAL A 206 1.44 -10.89 6.39
C VAL A 206 1.80 -11.92 7.44
N VAL A 207 3.08 -12.05 7.78
CA VAL A 207 3.57 -13.04 8.75
C VAL A 207 2.79 -12.88 10.07
N GLY A 208 2.14 -13.96 10.53
CA GLY A 208 1.29 -13.98 11.74
C GLY A 208 -0.23 -14.00 11.50
N SER A 209 -0.70 -13.73 10.26
CA SER A 209 -2.16 -13.69 9.93
C SER A 209 -2.67 -14.87 9.11
N GLY A 210 -1.77 -15.75 8.64
CA GLY A 210 -2.09 -17.07 8.06
C GLY A 210 -3.12 -17.08 6.94
N GLN A 211 -2.66 -16.85 5.69
CA GLN A 211 -3.10 -17.48 4.42
C GLN A 211 -2.82 -16.53 3.26
N CYS A 212 -2.45 -17.07 2.10
CA CYS A 212 -2.25 -16.33 0.85
C CYS A 212 -3.58 -16.30 0.08
N ILE A 213 -3.99 -15.16 -0.47
CA ILE A 213 -5.26 -15.02 -1.22
C ILE A 213 -5.05 -15.54 -2.66
N GLN A 214 -5.94 -16.38 -3.16
CA GLN A 214 -6.01 -16.76 -4.57
C GLN A 214 -7.20 -16.10 -5.26
N CYS A 215 -6.94 -15.44 -6.38
CA CYS A 215 -7.90 -15.20 -7.46
C CYS A 215 -7.77 -16.39 -8.44
#